data_AF-A0AAV5G0N6-F1
#
_entry.id   AF-A0AAV5G0N6-F1
#
_cell.length_a   1.000
_cell.length_b   1.000
_cell.length_c   1.000
_cell.angle_alpha   90.00
_cell.angle_beta   90.00
_cell.angle_gamma   90.00
#
_symmetry.space_group_name_H-M   'P 1'
#
loop_
_entity.id
_entity.type
_entity.pdbx_description
1 polymer ?
#
loop_
_entity_poly.entity_id
_entity_poly.type
_entity_poly.pdbx_seq_one_letter_code
_entity_poly.pdbx_strand_id
1 'polypeptide(L)'
;MVCDELEDMMEEGGILVDYHGCDFFPERWFDLVVVLQTDNSILHDRLASRGYMGAKLTNNIECEIFQVLLEEARESYKEEIVMPLRSDNVEDISRNVGTLTEWISNWRPSH
;
A
#
# COMPACT_ATOMS: atom_id res chain seq x y z
N MET A 1 7.74 20.42 4.67
CA MET A 1 6.70 19.51 4.17
C MET A 1 6.80 18.22 4.97
N VAL A 2 5.74 17.39 5.05
CA VAL A 2 5.77 16.12 5.82
C VAL A 2 6.99 15.26 5.44
N CYS A 3 7.41 15.28 4.17
CA CYS A 3 8.58 14.53 3.73
C CYS A 3 9.90 15.01 4.38
N ASP A 4 10.06 16.33 4.56
CA ASP A 4 11.27 16.91 5.17
C ASP A 4 11.41 16.49 6.65
N GLU A 5 10.29 16.25 7.33
CA GLU A 5 10.27 15.84 8.74
C GLU A 5 10.55 14.34 8.92
N LEU A 6 10.29 13.53 7.90
CA LEU A 6 10.49 12.09 7.93
C LEU A 6 11.84 11.66 7.35
N GLU A 7 12.54 12.53 6.63
CA GLU A 7 13.77 12.20 5.90
C GLU A 7 14.84 11.53 6.78
N ASP A 8 15.20 12.14 7.91
CA ASP A 8 16.21 11.61 8.83
C ASP A 8 15.82 10.23 9.37
N MET A 9 14.52 9.99 9.60
CA MET A 9 14.03 8.69 10.05
C MET A 9 14.17 7.66 8.93
N MET A 10 13.77 8.02 7.70
CA MET A 10 13.80 7.12 6.55
C MET A 10 15.22 6.66 6.20
N GLU A 11 16.25 7.46 6.49
CA GLU A 11 17.66 7.05 6.34
C GLU A 11 18.10 5.92 7.30
N GLU A 12 17.45 5.77 8.46
CA GLU A 12 17.77 4.69 9.42
C GLU A 12 17.35 3.29 8.91
N GLY A 13 16.37 3.26 8.00
CA GLY A 13 15.81 2.02 7.44
C GLY A 13 14.97 1.21 8.43
N GLY A 14 14.42 0.08 7.98
CA GLY A 14 13.57 -0.78 8.81
C GLY A 14 12.20 -0.19 9.15
N ILE A 15 11.73 0.75 8.33
CA ILE A 15 10.48 1.48 8.54
C ILE A 15 9.36 0.90 7.68
N LEU A 16 8.17 0.78 8.27
CA LEU A 16 6.93 0.53 7.53
C LEU A 16 6.10 1.82 7.50
N VAL A 17 5.77 2.27 6.29
CA VAL A 17 4.90 3.42 6.06
C VAL A 17 3.54 2.91 5.58
N ASP A 18 2.45 3.39 6.18
CA ASP A 18 1.07 3.09 5.79
C ASP A 18 0.37 4.38 5.38
N TYR A 19 0.04 4.49 4.10
CA TYR A 19 -0.69 5.63 3.54
C TYR A 19 -1.48 5.20 2.29
N HIS A 20 -2.49 6.00 1.93
CA HIS A 20 -3.41 5.72 0.81
C HIS A 20 -3.04 6.50 -0.47
N GLY A 21 -1.77 6.86 -0.60
CA GLY A 21 -1.17 7.60 -1.71
C GLY A 21 0.34 7.52 -1.59
N CYS A 22 1.07 7.72 -2.69
CA CYS A 22 2.49 7.45 -2.74
C CYS A 22 3.29 8.29 -3.73
N ASP A 23 2.62 9.08 -4.59
CA ASP A 23 3.24 9.92 -5.63
C ASP A 23 4.14 11.04 -5.11
N PHE A 24 3.92 11.50 -3.88
CA PHE A 24 4.69 12.59 -3.25
C PHE A 24 5.88 12.12 -2.41
N PHE A 25 6.03 10.81 -2.20
CA PHE A 25 7.19 10.29 -1.45
C PHE A 25 8.41 10.17 -2.36
N PRO A 26 9.62 10.46 -1.86
CA PRO A 26 10.84 10.21 -2.61
C PRO A 26 11.00 8.72 -2.96
N GLU A 27 11.24 8.41 -4.24
CA GLU A 27 11.37 7.01 -4.70
C GLU A 27 12.41 6.20 -3.92
N ARG A 28 13.50 6.86 -3.50
CA ARG A 28 14.63 6.24 -2.77
C ARG A 28 14.26 5.74 -1.36
N TRP A 29 13.08 6.08 -0.84
CA TRP A 29 12.68 5.70 0.51
C TRP A 29 12.25 4.24 0.63
N PHE A 30 11.85 3.60 -0.47
CA PHE A 30 11.19 2.30 -0.41
C PHE A 30 11.93 1.23 -1.19
N ASP A 31 12.33 0.19 -0.47
CA ASP A 31 12.83 -1.06 -1.06
C ASP A 31 11.70 -1.96 -1.59
N LEU A 32 10.48 -1.77 -1.10
CA LEU A 32 9.27 -2.47 -1.52
C LEU A 32 8.04 -1.57 -1.32
N VAL A 33 7.14 -1.57 -2.30
CA VAL A 33 5.85 -0.90 -2.25
C VAL A 33 4.75 -1.95 -2.36
N VAL A 34 3.90 -2.04 -1.34
CA VAL A 34 2.81 -3.03 -1.29
C VAL A 34 1.48 -2.32 -1.50
N VAL A 35 0.72 -2.75 -2.51
CA VAL A 35 -0.62 -2.22 -2.78
C VAL A 35 -1.65 -3.27 -2.40
N LEU A 36 -2.40 -3.02 -1.33
CA LEU A 36 -3.46 -3.93 -0.90
C LEU A 36 -4.71 -3.73 -1.75
N GLN A 37 -5.22 -4.81 -2.33
CA GLN A 37 -6.43 -4.83 -3.14
C GLN A 37 -7.52 -5.65 -2.45
N THR A 38 -8.77 -5.21 -2.57
CA THR A 38 -9.93 -5.87 -1.93
C THR A 38 -11.07 -6.04 -2.93
N ASP A 39 -11.87 -7.08 -2.81
CA ASP A 39 -13.12 -7.20 -3.56
C ASP A 39 -14.01 -5.99 -3.31
N ASN A 40 -14.63 -5.45 -4.36
CA ASN A 40 -15.48 -4.26 -4.22
C ASN A 40 -16.65 -4.48 -3.25
N SER A 41 -17.23 -5.68 -3.21
CA SER A 41 -18.35 -5.99 -2.31
C SER A 41 -17.87 -6.00 -0.86
N ILE A 42 -16.70 -6.61 -0.61
CA ILE A 42 -16.08 -6.69 0.71
C ILE A 42 -15.62 -5.30 1.17
N LEU A 43 -14.99 -4.53 0.29
CA LEU A 43 -14.54 -3.17 0.58
C LEU A 43 -15.74 -2.26 0.88
N HIS A 44 -16.83 -2.39 0.13
CA HIS A 44 -18.07 -1.66 0.37
C HIS A 44 -18.58 -1.93 1.79
N ASP A 45 -18.69 -3.20 2.20
CA ASP A 45 -19.18 -3.56 3.54
C ASP A 45 -18.23 -3.07 4.66
N ARG A 46 -16.91 -3.12 4.43
CA ARG A 46 -15.90 -2.56 5.36
C ARG A 46 -16.02 -1.05 5.52
N LEU A 47 -16.23 -0.31 4.44
CA LEU A 47 -16.37 1.15 4.48
C LEU A 47 -17.72 1.57 5.06
N ALA A 48 -18.80 0.89 4.69
CA ALA A 48 -20.14 1.14 5.23
C ALA A 48 -20.18 0.89 6.75
N SER A 49 -19.57 -0.20 7.23
CA SER A 49 -19.45 -0.48 8.68
C SER A 49 -18.60 0.54 9.44
N ARG A 50 -17.69 1.24 8.76
CA ARG A 50 -16.95 2.41 9.29
C ARG A 50 -17.75 3.72 9.22
N GLY A 51 -19.02 3.68 8.79
CA GLY A 51 -19.90 4.85 8.71
C GLY A 51 -19.71 5.72 7.47
N TYR A 52 -19.03 5.21 6.43
CA TYR A 52 -18.89 5.94 5.18
C TYR A 52 -20.23 5.88 4.43
N MET A 53 -20.65 7.02 3.88
CA MET A 53 -21.93 7.16 3.17
C MET A 53 -21.82 8.13 2.00
N GLY A 54 -22.80 8.07 1.10
CA GLY A 54 -22.92 8.98 -0.05
C GLY A 54 -21.66 9.00 -0.92
N ALA A 55 -21.29 10.19 -1.37
CA ALA A 55 -20.13 10.39 -2.26
C ALA A 55 -18.82 9.84 -1.68
N LYS A 56 -18.61 9.88 -0.35
CA LYS A 56 -17.38 9.35 0.24
C LYS A 56 -17.26 7.84 0.00
N LEU A 57 -18.34 7.10 0.19
CA LEU A 57 -18.37 5.65 -0.04
C LEU A 57 -18.19 5.36 -1.53
N THR A 58 -18.98 6.02 -2.38
CA THR A 58 -18.91 5.84 -3.85
C THR A 58 -17.51 6.11 -4.40
N ASN A 59 -16.90 7.25 -4.04
CA ASN A 59 -15.58 7.62 -4.55
C ASN A 59 -14.49 6.62 -4.14
N ASN A 60 -14.55 6.06 -2.93
CA ASN A 60 -13.55 5.06 -2.50
C ASN A 60 -13.73 3.72 -3.22
N ILE A 61 -14.97 3.32 -3.51
CA ILE A 61 -15.24 2.12 -4.30
C ILE A 61 -14.83 2.31 -5.77
N GLU A 62 -15.11 3.47 -6.36
CA GLU A 62 -14.64 3.80 -7.71
C GLU A 62 -13.11 3.82 -7.78
N CYS A 63 -12.44 4.38 -6.77
CA CYS A 63 -10.98 4.37 -6.66
C CYS A 63 -10.41 2.94 -6.72
N GLU A 64 -11.00 1.99 -5.98
CA GLU A 64 -10.60 0.58 -6.01
C GLU A 64 -10.91 -0.07 -7.37
N ILE A 65 -12.10 0.18 -7.93
CA ILE A 65 -12.52 -0.37 -9.24
C ILE A 65 -11.55 0.04 -10.35
N PHE A 66 -11.14 1.31 -10.37
CA PHE A 66 -10.22 1.85 -11.36
C PHE A 66 -8.75 1.59 -11.02
N GLN A 67 -8.45 0.86 -9.94
CA GLN A 67 -7.10 0.52 -9.52
C GLN A 67 -6.17 1.75 -9.37
N VAL A 68 -6.73 2.90 -8.98
CA VAL A 68 -6.02 4.19 -9.00
C VAL A 68 -4.70 4.13 -8.22
N LEU A 69 -4.70 3.54 -7.01
CA LEU A 69 -3.48 3.44 -6.21
C LEU A 69 -2.47 2.42 -6.73
N LEU A 70 -2.91 1.40 -7.46
CA LEU A 70 -1.99 0.47 -8.10
C LEU A 70 -1.31 1.13 -9.30
N GLU A 71 -2.06 1.90 -10.10
CA GLU A 71 -1.50 2.68 -11.20
C GLU A 71 -0.54 3.76 -10.67
N GLU A 72 -0.93 4.50 -9.64
CA GLU A 72 -0.07 5.52 -9.01
C GLU A 72 1.26 4.92 -8.50
N ALA A 73 1.22 3.75 -7.86
CA ALA A 73 2.42 3.06 -7.41
C ALA A 73 3.31 2.62 -8.58
N ARG A 74 2.73 2.17 -9.70
CA ARG A 74 3.50 1.77 -10.89
C ARG A 74 4.10 2.95 -11.64
N GLU A 75 3.46 4.10 -11.59
CA GLU A 75 3.98 5.33 -12.19
C GLU A 75 5.08 5.96 -11.34
N SER A 76 5.00 5.80 -10.02
CA SER A 76 5.92 6.41 -9.06
C SER A 76 7.12 5.53 -8.69
N TYR A 77 7.04 4.23 -8.90
CA TYR A 77 8.09 3.28 -8.49
C TYR A 77 8.39 2.27 -9.59
N LYS A 78 9.57 1.65 -9.52
CA LYS A 78 9.94 0.60 -10.47
C LYS A 78 9.01 -0.61 -10.32
N GLU A 79 8.53 -1.16 -11.43
CA GLU A 79 7.58 -2.29 -11.43
C GLU A 79 8.09 -3.47 -10.58
N GLU A 80 9.40 -3.71 -10.53
CA GLU A 80 9.97 -4.82 -9.74
C GLU A 80 9.82 -4.69 -8.22
N ILE A 81 9.58 -3.48 -7.69
CA ILE A 81 9.37 -3.26 -6.26
C ILE A 81 7.90 -3.05 -5.90
N VAL A 82 6.99 -3.01 -6.89
CA VAL A 82 5.55 -2.86 -6.67
C VAL A 82 4.89 -4.24 -6.56
N MET A 83 4.32 -4.54 -5.40
CA MET A 83 3.71 -5.82 -5.08
C MET A 83 2.23 -5.66 -4.74
N PRO A 84 1.31 -5.96 -5.68
CA PRO A 84 -0.11 -6.02 -5.38
C PRO A 84 -0.42 -7.27 -4.54
N LEU A 85 -1.12 -7.10 -3.42
CA LEU A 85 -1.53 -8.20 -2.54
C LEU A 85 -3.04 -8.17 -2.30
N ARG A 86 -3.68 -9.33 -2.37
CA ARG A 86 -5.10 -9.47 -2.04
C ARG A 86 -5.30 -9.39 -0.52
N SER A 87 -6.37 -8.75 -0.06
CA SER A 87 -6.67 -8.57 1.37
C SER A 87 -8.17 -8.63 1.67
N ASP A 88 -8.85 -9.66 1.19
CA ASP A 88 -10.30 -9.85 1.33
C ASP A 88 -10.71 -10.41 2.70
N ASN A 89 -9.87 -11.25 3.29
CA ASN A 89 -10.18 -12.01 4.50
C ASN A 89 -8.94 -12.21 5.38
N VAL A 90 -9.11 -12.89 6.51
CA VAL A 90 -8.04 -13.13 7.49
C VAL A 90 -6.99 -14.12 7.00
N GLU A 91 -7.36 -15.03 6.10
CA GLU A 91 -6.45 -15.94 5.42
C GLU A 91 -5.50 -15.18 4.49
N ASP A 92 -6.01 -14.18 3.76
CA ASP A 92 -5.20 -13.27 2.94
C ASP A 92 -4.21 -12.50 3.80
N ILE A 93 -4.65 -11.95 4.94
CA ILE A 93 -3.76 -11.26 5.88
C ILE A 93 -2.64 -12.20 6.35
N SER A 94 -2.98 -13.43 6.73
CA SER A 94 -1.99 -14.43 7.19
C SER A 94 -0.98 -14.77 6.09
N ARG A 95 -1.44 -14.89 4.83
CA ARG A 95 -0.58 -15.10 3.67
C ARG A 95 0.32 -13.89 3.40
N ASN A 96 -0.23 -12.68 3.44
CA ASN A 96 0.52 -11.45 3.22
C ASN A 96 1.63 -11.27 4.27
N VAL A 97 1.32 -11.54 5.55
CA VAL A 97 2.34 -11.53 6.61
C VAL A 97 3.46 -12.55 6.31
N GLY A 98 3.11 -13.75 5.86
CA GLY A 98 4.09 -14.76 5.43
C GLY A 98 4.98 -14.26 4.29
N THR A 99 4.37 -13.76 3.21
CA THR A 99 5.08 -13.22 2.03
C THR A 99 6.01 -12.08 2.41
N LEU A 100 5.55 -11.11 3.21
CA LEU A 100 6.36 -9.95 3.60
C LEU A 100 7.47 -10.35 4.57
N THR A 101 7.22 -11.30 5.48
CA THR A 101 8.26 -11.82 6.38
C THR A 101 9.36 -12.54 5.59
N GLU A 102 8.98 -13.34 4.60
CA GLU A 102 9.93 -14.01 3.70
C GLU A 102 10.72 -12.99 2.86
N TRP A 103 10.06 -11.97 2.33
CA TRP A 103 10.71 -10.89 1.59
C TRP A 103 11.75 -10.17 2.45
N ILE A 104 11.38 -9.74 3.67
CA ILE A 104 12.29 -9.07 4.63
C ILE A 104 13.48 -9.98 4.96
N SER A 105 13.24 -11.28 5.16
CA SER A 105 14.30 -12.25 5.50
C SER A 105 15.31 -12.46 4.37
N ASN A 106 14.87 -12.30 3.12
CA ASN A 106 15.70 -12.43 1.92
C ASN A 106 16.26 -11.09 1.42
N TRP A 107 15.78 -9.97 1.97
CA TRP A 107 16.21 -8.65 1.57
C TRP A 107 17.72 -8.47 1.81
N ARG A 108 18.36 -7.84 0.83
CA ARG A 108 19.77 -7.49 0.86
C ARG A 108 19.87 -6.00 0.56
N PRO A 109 20.72 -5.26 1.27
CA PRO A 109 21.00 -3.88 0.90
C PRO A 109 21.45 -3.83 -0.57
N SER A 110 20.80 -2.98 -1.35
CA SER A 110 21.33 -2.56 -2.64
C SER A 110 22.68 -1.89 -2.39
N HIS A 111 23.74 -2.38 -3.04
CA HIS A 111 25.09 -1.81 -2.91
C HIS A 111 25.14 -0.33 -3.28
#